data_AF-A0A1E7HWB2-F1
#
_entry.id   AF-A0A1E7HWB2-F1
#
_cell.length_a   1.000
_cell.length_b   1.000
_cell.length_c   1.000
_cell.angle_alpha   90.00
_cell.angle_beta   90.00
_cell.angle_gamma   90.00
#
_symmetry.space_group_name_H-M   'P 1'
#
loop_
_entity.id
_entity.type
_entity.pdbx_description
1 polymer ?
#
loop_
_entity_poly.entity_id
_entity_poly.type
_entity_poly.pdbx_seq_one_letter_code
_entity_poly.pdbx_strand_id
1 'polypeptide(L)'
;MSEQKKRLTLLVVIMVLIATSLSIIGSKLLYETSLIEQRHRLHELVQSQASLAKVFFQHYEQMNKDLNIKFDADKVVKMIASAQYEFNIKSKSGKFTVAQKTNDFIKFLIINGKVVSPENPLRKVSFDSKKAIPMKKALKLESGTIINLDCRGKEVLTAYTPMKVGDLTLGMVAKIDMNKLRRPFIMAPRRSVWN
;
A
#
# COMPACT_ATOMS: atom_id res chain seq x y z
N MET A 1 41.01 42.78 -0.56
CA MET A 1 40.94 41.34 -0.24
C MET A 1 42.08 40.65 -1.00
N SER A 2 43.06 40.03 -0.32
CA SER A 2 44.26 39.50 -1.00
C SER A 2 43.87 38.44 -2.03
N GLU A 3 44.55 38.40 -3.17
CA GLU A 3 44.32 37.43 -4.26
C GLU A 3 44.29 35.97 -3.76
N GLN A 4 45.07 35.67 -2.72
CA GLN A 4 45.05 34.37 -2.04
C GLN A 4 43.70 34.05 -1.38
N LYS A 5 43.05 35.03 -0.71
CA LYS A 5 41.73 34.83 -0.10
C LYS A 5 40.66 34.57 -1.17
N LYS A 6 40.68 35.28 -2.30
CA LYS A 6 39.75 35.03 -3.42
C LYS A 6 39.92 33.62 -4.01
N ARG A 7 41.16 33.19 -4.25
CA ARG A 7 41.44 31.82 -4.75
C ARG A 7 41.00 30.75 -3.78
N LEU A 8 41.22 30.95 -2.48
CA LEU A 8 40.81 30.01 -1.44
C LEU A 8 39.28 29.95 -1.30
N THR A 9 38.59 31.10 -1.34
CA THR A 9 37.12 31.14 -1.37
C THR A 9 36.55 30.45 -2.62
N LEU A 10 37.15 30.67 -3.79
CA LEU A 10 36.74 30.01 -5.03
C LEU A 10 36.86 28.48 -4.92
N LEU A 11 37.98 27.97 -4.40
CA LEU A 11 38.19 26.53 -4.19
C LEU A 11 37.18 25.93 -3.21
N VAL A 12 36.90 26.61 -2.10
CA VAL A 12 35.89 26.16 -1.13
C VAL A 12 34.51 26.10 -1.76
N VAL A 13 34.13 27.12 -2.54
CA VAL A 13 32.83 27.12 -3.26
C VAL A 13 32.74 25.96 -4.24
N ILE A 14 33.81 25.71 -5.02
CA ILE A 14 33.85 24.58 -5.96
C ILE A 14 33.73 23.24 -5.22
N MET A 15 34.44 23.04 -4.10
CA MET A 15 34.34 21.81 -3.31
C MET A 15 32.94 21.61 -2.74
N VAL A 16 32.31 22.66 -2.23
CA VAL A 16 30.93 22.60 -1.72
C VAL A 16 29.96 22.25 -2.85
N LEU A 17 30.12 22.84 -4.03
CA LEU A 17 29.27 22.55 -5.20
C LEU A 17 29.43 21.10 -5.66
N ILE A 18 30.66 20.58 -5.72
CA ILE A 18 30.91 19.19 -6.10
C ILE A 18 30.31 18.23 -5.06
N ALA A 19 30.57 18.47 -3.77
CA ALA A 19 30.08 17.62 -2.69
C ALA A 19 28.54 17.58 -2.64
N THR A 20 27.88 18.74 -2.77
CA THR A 20 26.42 18.82 -2.80
C THR A 20 25.83 18.14 -4.03
N SER A 21 26.42 18.34 -5.21
CA SER A 21 25.97 17.70 -6.45
C SER A 21 26.05 16.18 -6.37
N LEU A 22 27.18 15.64 -5.91
CA LEU A 22 27.37 14.20 -5.70
C LEU A 22 26.36 13.65 -4.69
N SER A 23 26.13 14.36 -3.58
CA SER A 23 25.14 13.94 -2.57
C SER A 23 23.73 13.91 -3.14
N ILE A 24 23.32 14.92 -3.92
CA ILE A 24 21.98 14.98 -4.52
C ILE A 24 21.78 13.82 -5.51
N ILE A 25 22.77 13.56 -6.36
CA ILE A 25 22.71 12.48 -7.35
C ILE A 25 22.63 11.12 -6.63
N GLY A 26 23.48 10.89 -5.62
CA GLY A 26 23.46 9.67 -4.83
C GLY A 26 22.13 9.45 -4.13
N SER A 27 21.58 10.49 -3.48
CA SER A 27 20.26 10.42 -2.83
C SER A 27 19.13 10.12 -3.82
N LYS A 28 19.19 10.68 -5.04
CA LYS A 28 18.18 10.43 -6.07
C LYS A 28 18.20 8.97 -6.54
N LEU A 29 19.39 8.43 -6.83
CA LEU A 29 19.56 7.03 -7.24
C LEU A 29 19.04 6.07 -6.16
N LEU A 30 19.43 6.30 -4.90
CA LEU A 30 18.98 5.48 -3.78
C LEU A 30 17.45 5.53 -3.61
N TYR A 31 16.84 6.70 -3.80
CA TYR A 31 15.37 6.83 -3.74
C TYR A 31 14.68 6.07 -4.88
N GLU A 32 15.18 6.16 -6.10
CA GLU A 32 14.60 5.43 -7.24
C GLU A 32 14.71 3.92 -7.06
N THR A 33 15.88 3.42 -6.64
CA THR A 33 16.09 2.00 -6.31
C THR A 33 15.16 1.56 -5.18
N SER A 34 15.09 2.34 -4.10
CA SER A 34 14.18 2.11 -2.98
C SER A 34 12.72 2.02 -3.45
N LEU A 35 12.28 2.91 -4.35
CA LEU A 35 10.91 2.93 -4.83
C LEU A 35 10.58 1.68 -5.66
N ILE A 36 11.50 1.26 -6.52
CA ILE A 36 11.37 0.03 -7.32
C ILE A 36 11.28 -1.19 -6.39
N GLU A 37 12.18 -1.30 -5.43
CA GLU A 37 12.19 -2.41 -4.47
C GLU A 37 10.89 -2.45 -3.64
N GLN A 38 10.42 -1.28 -3.17
CA GLN A 38 9.16 -1.20 -2.42
C GLN A 38 7.95 -1.56 -3.28
N ARG A 39 7.96 -1.29 -4.59
CA ARG A 39 6.91 -1.74 -5.53
C ARG A 39 6.87 -3.26 -5.61
N HIS A 40 8.01 -3.90 -5.86
CA HIS A 40 8.10 -5.37 -5.94
C HIS A 40 7.66 -6.01 -4.63
N ARG A 41 8.24 -5.57 -3.50
CA ARG A 41 7.91 -6.12 -2.19
C ARG A 41 6.43 -5.93 -1.85
N LEU A 42 5.85 -4.77 -2.12
CA LEU A 42 4.43 -4.52 -1.83
C LEU A 42 3.52 -5.39 -2.71
N HIS A 43 3.89 -5.60 -3.97
CA HIS A 43 3.17 -6.48 -4.88
C HIS A 43 3.19 -7.94 -4.40
N GLU A 44 4.37 -8.47 -4.09
CA GLU A 44 4.54 -9.84 -3.57
C GLU A 44 3.79 -10.04 -2.26
N LEU A 45 3.85 -9.07 -1.33
CA LEU A 45 3.11 -9.12 -0.07
C LEU A 45 1.60 -9.19 -0.30
N VAL A 46 1.06 -8.33 -1.18
CA VAL A 46 -0.38 -8.33 -1.48
C VAL A 46 -0.78 -9.65 -2.16
N GLN A 47 0.02 -10.16 -3.09
CA GLN A 47 -0.24 -11.42 -3.78
C GLN A 47 -0.19 -12.62 -2.84
N SER A 48 0.78 -12.66 -1.93
CA SER A 48 0.91 -13.71 -0.92
C SER A 48 -0.27 -13.69 0.04
N GLN A 49 -0.61 -12.51 0.60
CA GLN A 49 -1.73 -12.36 1.53
C GLN A 49 -3.08 -12.64 0.87
N ALA A 50 -3.25 -12.27 -0.41
CA ALA A 50 -4.44 -12.60 -1.17
C ALA A 50 -4.57 -14.09 -1.48
N SER A 51 -3.45 -14.77 -1.78
CA SER A 51 -3.44 -16.22 -1.97
C SER A 51 -3.82 -16.96 -0.69
N LEU A 52 -3.27 -16.56 0.46
CA LEU A 52 -3.65 -17.12 1.76
C LEU A 52 -5.12 -16.87 2.09
N ALA A 53 -5.58 -15.63 1.92
CA ALA A 53 -6.99 -15.28 2.11
C ALA A 53 -7.91 -16.12 1.20
N LYS A 54 -7.55 -16.28 -0.07
CA LYS A 54 -8.29 -17.10 -1.03
C LYS A 54 -8.43 -18.55 -0.55
N VAL A 55 -7.35 -19.16 -0.03
CA VAL A 55 -7.39 -20.52 0.51
C VAL A 55 -8.38 -20.61 1.69
N PHE A 56 -8.40 -19.64 2.60
CA PHE A 56 -9.38 -19.60 3.68
C PHE A 56 -10.82 -19.49 3.15
N PHE A 57 -11.06 -18.60 2.19
CA PHE A 57 -12.38 -18.46 1.57
C PHE A 57 -12.82 -19.77 0.90
N GLN A 58 -11.95 -20.43 0.15
CA GLN A 58 -12.24 -21.71 -0.50
C GLN A 58 -12.51 -22.83 0.51
N HIS A 59 -11.72 -22.93 1.56
CA HIS A 59 -11.89 -23.95 2.60
C HIS A 59 -13.23 -23.79 3.34
N TYR A 60 -13.58 -22.56 3.72
CA TYR A 60 -14.87 -22.29 4.37
C TYR A 60 -16.06 -22.44 3.41
N GLU A 61 -15.91 -22.17 2.11
CA GLU A 61 -16.95 -22.43 1.12
C GLU A 61 -17.20 -23.94 0.99
N GLN A 62 -16.13 -24.74 0.89
CA GLN A 62 -16.22 -26.20 0.79
C GLN A 62 -16.83 -26.81 2.05
N MET A 63 -16.33 -26.47 3.23
CA MET A 63 -16.85 -26.98 4.51
C MET A 63 -18.34 -26.67 4.69
N ASN A 64 -18.79 -25.48 4.30
CA ASN A 64 -20.20 -25.13 4.39
C ASN A 64 -21.07 -25.87 3.37
N LYS A 65 -20.56 -26.16 2.16
CA LYS A 65 -21.23 -27.05 1.20
C LYS A 65 -21.39 -28.47 1.76
N ASP A 66 -20.33 -29.02 2.35
CA ASP A 66 -20.34 -30.37 2.92
C ASP A 66 -21.31 -30.49 4.10
N LEU A 67 -21.46 -29.42 4.89
CA LEU A 67 -22.39 -29.35 6.03
C LEU A 67 -23.80 -28.86 5.66
N ASN A 68 -24.05 -28.52 4.39
CA ASN A 68 -25.30 -27.89 3.92
C ASN A 68 -25.68 -26.62 4.70
N ILE A 69 -24.69 -25.86 5.16
CA ILE A 69 -24.83 -24.60 5.89
C ILE A 69 -24.60 -23.44 4.92
N LYS A 70 -25.32 -22.33 5.08
CA LYS A 70 -25.09 -21.12 4.28
C LYS A 70 -23.69 -20.56 4.54
N PHE A 71 -22.92 -20.35 3.47
CA PHE A 71 -21.59 -19.74 3.54
C PHE A 71 -21.64 -18.35 4.19
N ASP A 72 -21.01 -18.23 5.37
CA ASP A 72 -20.88 -16.98 6.11
C ASP A 72 -19.53 -16.31 5.79
N ALA A 73 -19.53 -15.50 4.73
CA ALA A 73 -18.37 -14.72 4.31
C ALA A 73 -17.87 -13.76 5.41
N ASP A 74 -18.74 -13.32 6.32
CA ASP A 74 -18.39 -12.33 7.34
C ASP A 74 -17.45 -12.91 8.40
N LYS A 75 -17.52 -14.22 8.68
CA LYS A 75 -16.55 -14.91 9.56
C LYS A 75 -15.13 -14.88 8.98
N VAL A 76 -14.99 -15.23 7.71
CA VAL A 76 -13.70 -15.21 7.01
C VAL A 76 -13.15 -13.80 6.92
N VAL A 77 -14.00 -12.81 6.61
CA VAL A 77 -13.64 -11.39 6.58
C VAL A 77 -13.16 -10.90 7.95
N LYS A 78 -13.85 -11.25 9.04
CA LYS A 78 -13.43 -10.90 10.41
C LYS A 78 -12.06 -11.48 10.75
N MET A 79 -11.82 -12.75 10.42
CA MET A 79 -10.54 -13.42 10.65
C MET A 79 -9.40 -12.74 9.89
N ILE A 80 -9.59 -12.45 8.59
CA ILE A 80 -8.61 -11.73 7.77
C ILE A 80 -8.37 -10.33 8.31
N ALA A 81 -9.42 -9.61 8.70
CA ALA A 81 -9.29 -8.28 9.29
C ALA A 81 -8.47 -8.31 10.59
N SER A 82 -8.75 -9.25 11.50
CA SER A 82 -7.99 -9.40 12.74
C SER A 82 -6.51 -9.69 12.49
N ALA A 83 -6.18 -10.61 11.58
CA ALA A 83 -4.81 -10.91 11.21
C ALA A 83 -4.08 -9.69 10.61
N GLN A 84 -4.76 -8.96 9.72
CA GLN A 84 -4.22 -7.72 9.13
C GLN A 84 -4.04 -6.60 10.15
N TYR A 85 -4.96 -6.49 11.12
CA TYR A 85 -4.88 -5.51 12.19
C TYR A 85 -3.65 -5.75 13.08
N GLU A 86 -3.42 -6.99 13.48
CA GLU A 86 -2.25 -7.37 14.28
C GLU A 86 -0.93 -7.10 13.54
N PHE A 87 -0.88 -7.46 12.24
CA PHE A 87 0.27 -7.17 11.39
C PHE A 87 0.55 -5.66 11.27
N ASN A 88 -0.49 -4.84 11.10
CA ASN A 88 -0.36 -3.38 11.00
C ASN A 88 0.02 -2.70 12.33
N ILE A 89 -0.29 -3.30 13.50
CA ILE A 89 0.21 -2.79 14.79
C ILE A 89 1.73 -3.02 14.88
N LYS A 90 2.19 -4.20 14.47
CA LYS A 90 3.61 -4.61 14.58
C LYS A 90 4.50 -4.02 13.49
N SER A 91 3.94 -3.62 12.35
CA SER A 91 4.70 -3.14 11.20
C SER A 91 4.23 -1.77 10.72
N LYS A 92 5.17 -0.89 10.33
CA LYS A 92 4.87 0.37 9.61
C LYS A 92 4.41 0.12 8.16
N SER A 93 3.98 -1.10 7.84
CA SER A 93 3.76 -1.61 6.50
C SER A 93 2.39 -1.20 5.94
N GLY A 94 2.14 -1.59 4.70
CA GLY A 94 1.01 -1.09 3.92
C GLY A 94 -0.35 -1.43 4.54
N LYS A 95 -1.27 -0.47 4.55
CA LYS A 95 -2.63 -0.69 5.06
C LYS A 95 -3.42 -1.52 4.07
N PHE A 96 -3.87 -2.71 4.48
CA PHE A 96 -4.67 -3.60 3.63
C PHE A 96 -6.14 -3.18 3.60
N THR A 97 -6.74 -3.34 2.43
CA THR A 97 -8.15 -3.07 2.14
C THR A 97 -8.67 -4.20 1.27
N VAL A 98 -9.83 -4.74 1.59
CA VAL A 98 -10.49 -5.81 0.84
C VAL A 98 -11.88 -5.35 0.46
N ALA A 99 -12.25 -5.55 -0.80
CA ALA A 99 -13.59 -5.26 -1.28
C ALA A 99 -14.09 -6.34 -2.22
N GLN A 100 -15.41 -6.36 -2.39
CA GLN A 100 -16.14 -7.24 -3.28
C GLN A 100 -16.79 -6.41 -4.39
N LYS A 101 -16.87 -6.98 -5.60
CA LYS A 101 -17.75 -6.44 -6.65
C LYS A 101 -19.19 -6.91 -6.39
N THR A 102 -20.12 -5.98 -6.30
CA THR A 102 -21.57 -6.26 -6.18
C THR A 102 -22.30 -5.43 -7.21
N ASN A 103 -22.67 -6.04 -8.34
CA ASN A 103 -23.27 -5.37 -9.51
C ASN A 103 -22.49 -4.09 -9.86
N ASP A 104 -23.08 -2.93 -9.57
CA ASP A 104 -22.55 -1.59 -9.91
C ASP A 104 -21.73 -0.93 -8.78
N PHE A 105 -21.52 -1.63 -7.67
CA PHE A 105 -20.86 -1.10 -6.49
C PHE A 105 -19.66 -1.94 -6.05
N ILE A 106 -18.66 -1.23 -5.54
CA ILE A 106 -17.57 -1.79 -4.75
C ILE A 106 -18.03 -1.82 -3.31
N LYS A 107 -18.26 -3.02 -2.77
CA LYS A 107 -18.59 -3.24 -1.37
C LYS A 107 -17.30 -3.45 -0.59
N PHE A 108 -16.87 -2.44 0.18
CA PHE A 108 -15.70 -2.58 1.03
C PHE A 108 -16.02 -3.45 2.25
N LEU A 109 -15.22 -4.50 2.44
CA LEU A 109 -15.35 -5.45 3.54
C LEU A 109 -14.37 -5.11 4.66
N ILE A 110 -13.14 -4.75 4.29
CA ILE A 110 -12.06 -4.39 5.20
C ILE A 110 -11.43 -3.09 4.72
N ILE A 111 -11.26 -2.11 5.60
CA ILE A 111 -10.52 -0.87 5.35
C ILE A 111 -9.46 -0.71 6.42
N ASN A 112 -8.19 -0.62 6.01
CA ASN A 112 -7.04 -0.47 6.91
C ASN A 112 -6.98 -1.58 7.99
N GLY A 113 -7.25 -2.82 7.62
CA GLY A 113 -7.28 -3.97 8.54
C GLY A 113 -8.48 -3.98 9.51
N LYS A 114 -9.47 -3.10 9.36
CA LYS A 114 -10.68 -3.12 10.18
C LYS A 114 -11.90 -3.47 9.33
N VAL A 115 -12.77 -4.31 9.88
CA VAL A 115 -14.08 -4.61 9.26
C VAL A 115 -14.87 -3.32 9.12
N VAL A 116 -15.48 -3.12 7.96
CA VAL A 116 -16.23 -1.90 7.67
C VAL A 116 -17.61 -1.96 8.33
N SER A 117 -17.87 -1.03 9.24
CA SER A 117 -19.18 -0.89 9.90
C SER A 117 -20.29 -0.56 8.89
N PRO A 118 -21.54 -0.98 9.16
CA PRO A 118 -22.67 -0.72 8.27
C PRO A 118 -22.90 0.75 7.91
N GLU A 119 -22.59 1.65 8.84
CA GLU A 119 -22.75 3.11 8.76
C GLU A 119 -21.62 3.82 8.01
N ASN A 120 -20.55 3.12 7.66
CA ASN A 120 -19.38 3.76 7.05
C ASN A 120 -19.72 4.20 5.60
N PRO A 121 -19.55 5.49 5.25
CA PRO A 121 -19.85 5.98 3.90
C PRO A 121 -18.98 5.35 2.82
N LEU A 122 -17.82 4.78 3.17
CA LEU A 122 -16.94 4.06 2.25
C LEU A 122 -17.38 2.60 2.04
N ARG A 123 -18.45 2.13 2.69
CA ARG A 123 -18.93 0.74 2.55
C ARG A 123 -19.38 0.42 1.13
N LYS A 124 -19.96 1.40 0.43
CA LYS A 124 -20.39 1.27 -0.97
C LYS A 124 -19.87 2.44 -1.78
N VAL A 125 -19.04 2.14 -2.77
CA VAL A 125 -18.55 3.14 -3.73
C VAL A 125 -19.00 2.70 -5.11
N SER A 126 -19.62 3.59 -5.88
CA SER A 126 -19.99 3.31 -7.27
C SER A 126 -18.76 2.90 -8.08
N PHE A 127 -18.89 1.83 -8.86
CA PHE A 127 -17.82 1.32 -9.72
C PHE A 127 -17.40 2.33 -10.79
N ASP A 128 -18.31 3.20 -11.22
CA ASP A 128 -18.06 4.27 -12.20
C ASP A 128 -17.41 5.52 -11.60
N SER A 129 -17.39 5.64 -10.27
CA SER A 129 -16.77 6.79 -9.62
C SER A 129 -15.27 6.88 -9.94
N LYS A 130 -14.72 8.10 -9.98
CA LYS A 130 -13.27 8.33 -10.14
C LYS A 130 -12.42 7.89 -8.92
N LYS A 131 -13.04 7.29 -7.91
CA LYS A 131 -12.40 6.84 -6.66
C LYS A 131 -11.97 5.37 -6.76
N ALA A 132 -11.11 4.95 -5.83
CA ALA A 132 -10.72 3.55 -5.62
C ALA A 132 -10.15 2.84 -6.87
N ILE A 133 -9.41 3.56 -7.72
CA ILE A 133 -8.82 3.03 -8.96
C ILE A 133 -8.07 1.69 -8.77
N PRO A 134 -7.19 1.53 -7.76
CA PRO A 134 -6.50 0.25 -7.55
C PRO A 134 -7.46 -0.90 -7.25
N MET A 135 -8.52 -0.63 -6.47
CA MET A 135 -9.52 -1.65 -6.15
C MET A 135 -10.35 -2.04 -7.38
N LYS A 136 -10.68 -1.08 -8.25
CA LYS A 136 -11.36 -1.37 -9.52
C LYS A 136 -10.54 -2.28 -10.41
N LYS A 137 -9.22 -2.04 -10.50
CA LYS A 137 -8.30 -2.90 -11.25
C LYS A 137 -8.27 -4.32 -10.68
N ALA A 138 -8.14 -4.47 -9.36
CA ALA A 138 -8.25 -5.78 -8.71
C ALA A 138 -9.60 -6.47 -9.00
N LEU A 139 -10.72 -5.76 -8.92
CA LEU A 139 -12.05 -6.33 -9.22
C LEU A 139 -12.29 -6.59 -10.71
N LYS A 140 -11.41 -6.10 -11.60
CA LYS A 140 -11.35 -6.45 -13.02
C LYS A 140 -10.37 -7.61 -13.30
N LEU A 141 -9.92 -8.30 -12.26
CA LEU A 141 -8.96 -9.41 -12.35
C LEU A 141 -7.55 -8.99 -12.78
N GLU A 142 -7.18 -7.73 -12.56
CA GLU A 142 -5.81 -7.24 -12.78
C GLU A 142 -5.00 -7.26 -11.48
N SER A 143 -3.70 -7.53 -11.60
CA SER A 143 -2.72 -7.34 -10.52
C SER A 143 -1.67 -6.31 -10.93
N GLY A 144 -1.09 -5.61 -9.96
CA GLY A 144 0.01 -4.70 -10.25
C GLY A 144 0.29 -3.70 -9.14
N THR A 145 1.01 -2.65 -9.49
CA THR A 145 1.25 -1.49 -8.62
C THR A 145 0.92 -0.19 -9.35
N ILE A 146 0.48 0.81 -8.61
CA ILE A 146 0.22 2.15 -9.14
C ILE A 146 0.45 3.20 -8.04
N ILE A 147 1.04 4.32 -8.43
CA ILE A 147 1.09 5.52 -7.60
C ILE A 147 -0.12 6.38 -7.95
N ASN A 148 -0.95 6.71 -6.97
CA ASN A 148 -2.13 7.54 -7.16
C ASN A 148 -2.46 8.30 -5.87
N LEU A 149 -3.40 9.23 -5.95
CA LEU A 149 -4.02 9.83 -4.78
C LEU A 149 -4.99 8.82 -4.14
N ASP A 150 -4.92 8.67 -2.83
CA ASP A 150 -5.92 7.92 -2.07
C ASP A 150 -7.23 8.71 -1.96
N CYS A 151 -8.25 8.12 -1.35
CA CYS A 151 -9.56 8.78 -1.15
C CYS A 151 -9.50 10.07 -0.30
N ARG A 152 -8.36 10.37 0.34
CA ARG A 152 -8.11 11.58 1.12
C ARG A 152 -7.20 12.57 0.38
N GLY A 153 -6.90 12.33 -0.90
CA GLY A 153 -6.03 13.18 -1.71
C GLY A 153 -4.53 13.01 -1.38
N LYS A 154 -4.11 11.94 -0.69
CA LYS A 154 -2.69 11.71 -0.40
C LYS A 154 -2.06 10.82 -1.45
N GLU A 155 -0.90 11.22 -1.97
CA GLU A 155 -0.12 10.36 -2.87
C GLU A 155 0.34 9.09 -2.14
N VAL A 156 -0.04 7.94 -2.69
CA VAL A 156 0.25 6.62 -2.14
C VAL A 156 0.76 5.70 -3.22
N LEU A 157 1.77 4.90 -2.88
CA LEU A 157 2.09 3.70 -3.64
C LEU A 157 1.10 2.61 -3.24
N THR A 158 0.43 2.02 -4.22
CA THR A 158 -0.52 0.93 -3.99
C THR A 158 -0.14 -0.30 -4.78
N ALA A 159 -0.36 -1.48 -4.18
CA ALA A 159 -0.37 -2.74 -4.89
C ALA A 159 -1.75 -3.36 -4.78
N TYR A 160 -2.18 -4.04 -5.84
CA TYR A 160 -3.52 -4.60 -5.94
C TYR A 160 -3.47 -5.97 -6.62
N THR A 161 -4.39 -6.85 -6.23
CA THR A 161 -4.50 -8.20 -6.82
C THR A 161 -5.93 -8.73 -6.65
N PRO A 162 -6.43 -9.57 -7.58
CA PRO A 162 -7.73 -10.20 -7.47
C PRO A 162 -7.70 -11.44 -6.57
N MET A 163 -8.87 -11.78 -6.04
CA MET A 163 -9.16 -13.03 -5.36
C MET A 163 -10.50 -13.55 -5.90
N LYS A 164 -10.46 -14.53 -6.80
CA LYS A 164 -11.65 -15.19 -7.33
C LYS A 164 -11.92 -16.48 -6.55
N VAL A 165 -13.09 -16.58 -5.92
CA VAL A 165 -13.53 -17.73 -5.12
C VAL A 165 -14.93 -18.12 -5.58
N GLY A 166 -15.05 -19.19 -6.38
CA GLY A 166 -16.31 -19.51 -7.08
C GLY A 166 -16.77 -18.32 -7.92
N ASP A 167 -18.02 -17.89 -7.72
CA ASP A 167 -18.62 -16.71 -8.37
C ASP A 167 -18.26 -15.39 -7.67
N LEU A 168 -17.62 -15.46 -6.50
CA LEU A 168 -17.23 -14.30 -5.73
C LEU A 168 -15.94 -13.68 -6.30
N THR A 169 -16.03 -12.43 -6.75
CA THR A 169 -14.85 -11.63 -7.13
C THR A 169 -14.54 -10.63 -6.01
N LEU A 170 -13.41 -10.87 -5.35
CA LEU A 170 -12.83 -10.00 -4.34
C LEU A 170 -11.55 -9.33 -4.88
N GLY A 171 -11.20 -8.20 -4.31
CA GLY A 171 -9.95 -7.50 -4.56
C GLY A 171 -9.24 -7.18 -3.25
N MET A 172 -7.93 -7.33 -3.23
CA MET A 172 -7.07 -6.90 -2.12
C MET A 172 -6.16 -5.78 -2.59
N VAL A 173 -6.05 -4.73 -1.77
CA VAL A 173 -5.20 -3.58 -2.02
C VAL A 173 -4.40 -3.26 -0.77
N ALA A 174 -3.09 -3.07 -0.90
CA ALA A 174 -2.27 -2.46 0.15
C ALA A 174 -1.74 -1.10 -0.31
N LYS A 175 -1.55 -0.19 0.63
CA LYS A 175 -1.05 1.18 0.36
C LYS A 175 0.05 1.62 1.30
N ILE A 176 1.06 2.29 0.75
CA ILE A 176 2.14 2.98 1.48
C ILE A 176 2.07 4.48 1.16
N ASP A 177 2.16 5.33 2.18
CA ASP A 177 2.20 6.79 2.02
C ASP A 177 3.54 7.21 1.39
N MET A 178 3.50 7.94 0.28
CA MET A 178 4.73 8.38 -0.42
C MET A 178 5.59 9.28 0.45
N ASN A 179 5.02 10.03 1.39
CA ASN A 179 5.80 10.85 2.32
C ASN A 179 6.66 9.99 3.24
N LYS A 180 6.18 8.79 3.61
CA LYS A 180 6.98 7.85 4.43
C LYS A 180 8.16 7.30 3.63
N LEU A 181 7.99 7.07 2.34
CA LEU A 181 9.05 6.58 1.44
C LEU A 181 10.08 7.67 1.14
N ARG A 182 9.64 8.93 0.99
CA ARG A 182 10.52 10.06 0.68
C ARG A 182 11.31 10.58 1.89
N ARG A 183 10.74 10.47 3.10
CA ARG A 183 11.31 11.07 4.33
C ARG A 183 12.79 10.74 4.57
N PRO A 184 13.27 9.49 4.43
CA PRO A 184 14.68 9.16 4.66
C PRO A 184 15.67 9.88 3.72
N PHE A 185 15.18 10.35 2.57
CA PHE A 185 16.02 10.97 1.52
C PHE A 185 15.93 12.50 1.53
N ILE A 186 14.84 13.06 2.04
CA ILE A 186 14.62 14.53 2.10
C ILE A 186 14.97 15.10 3.47
N MET A 187 14.75 14.34 4.55
CA MET A 187 15.08 14.76 5.90
C MET A 187 16.28 13.98 6.40
N ALA A 188 17.31 14.69 6.87
CA ALA A 188 18.34 14.09 7.69
C ALA A 188 17.66 13.32 8.84
N PRO A 189 18.14 12.10 9.21
CA PRO A 189 17.61 11.40 10.36
C PRO A 189 17.78 12.32 11.57
N ARG A 190 16.66 12.79 12.14
CA ARG A 190 16.70 13.33 13.49
C ARG A 190 16.96 12.14 14.39
N ARG A 191 18.24 11.85 14.64
CA ARG A 191 18.67 10.98 15.74
C ARG A 191 18.04 11.59 17.00
N SER A 192 16.94 11.01 17.47
CA SER A 192 16.58 11.15 18.88
C SER A 192 17.59 10.31 19.65
N VAL A 193 18.67 10.98 20.02
CA VAL A 193 19.60 10.54 21.05
C VAL A 193 18.80 10.57 22.37
N TRP A 194 18.51 9.38 22.91
CA TRP A 194 18.05 9.01 24.27
C TRP A 194 16.81 9.72 24.89
N ASN A 195 15.89 8.91 25.41
CA ASN A 195 15.78 8.61 26.85
C ASN A 195 15.17 7.22 27.03
#